data_AF-A0A7X8SIH9-F1
#
_entry.id   AF-A0A7X8SIH9-F1
#
_cell.length_a   1.000
_cell.length_b   1.000
_cell.length_c   1.000
_cell.angle_alpha   90.00
_cell.angle_beta   90.00
_cell.angle_gamma   90.00
#
_symmetry.space_group_name_H-M   'P 1'
#
loop_
_entity.id
_entity.type
_entity.pdbx_description
1 polymer ?
#
loop_
_entity_poly.entity_id
_entity_poly.type
_entity_poly.pdbx_seq_one_letter_code
_entity_poly.pdbx_strand_id
1 'polypeptide(L)'
;MKKLAIFLPFLILIGCSSSNETFKKNPVDQFIIDMSDVNDFTILLQDMDAEEHLFTADIFRHKYKIITMGADSIPVSKETDWYDVSPSFFQLHSGDIGMEIASKVNGKVSKQVSPPGYSGYVGNSQYGEWKTNPNTGTSFWEFYGRYAMMRSLFNMAYYGPIYRSSYTDYRRYSSSGRNYYGGSSGSPRYGTYSSGVKKSNPTFANRMSKSSSFRNSVNKSVSRSPAKYAAGSRSTSTTKSTNSRYSSGSSSRSRSSSRGGK
;
A
#
# COMPACT_ATOMS: atom_id res chain seq x y z
N MET A 1 62.23 -30.77 -26.85
CA MET A 1 61.32 -30.62 -25.69
C MET A 1 60.92 -29.14 -25.55
N LYS A 2 59.75 -28.74 -26.03
CA LYS A 2 59.11 -27.45 -25.68
C LYS A 2 57.60 -27.69 -25.65
N LYS A 3 57.01 -27.58 -24.46
CA LYS A 3 55.59 -27.88 -24.18
C LYS A 3 54.74 -26.65 -24.54
N LEU A 4 53.70 -26.83 -25.34
CA LEU A 4 52.65 -25.83 -25.55
C LEU A 4 51.76 -25.79 -24.29
N ALA A 5 51.66 -24.62 -23.66
CA ALA A 5 50.69 -24.37 -22.60
C ALA A 5 49.40 -23.84 -23.23
N ILE A 6 48.31 -24.62 -23.13
CA ILE A 6 46.96 -24.20 -23.51
C ILE A 6 46.31 -23.58 -22.29
N PHE A 7 45.98 -22.29 -22.36
CA PHE A 7 45.28 -21.54 -21.33
C PHE A 7 43.76 -21.65 -21.59
N LEU A 8 43.05 -22.36 -20.70
CA LEU A 8 41.60 -22.54 -20.75
C LEU A 8 40.94 -21.43 -19.90
N PRO A 9 40.00 -20.62 -20.40
CA PRO A 9 39.36 -19.60 -19.58
C PRO A 9 38.26 -20.27 -18.72
N PHE A 10 38.40 -20.15 -17.40
CA PHE A 10 37.44 -20.61 -16.42
C PHE A 10 36.26 -19.62 -16.36
N LEU A 11 35.15 -19.97 -17.02
CA LEU A 11 33.92 -19.19 -17.01
C LEU A 11 33.22 -19.38 -15.65
N ILE A 12 33.34 -18.38 -14.77
CA ILE A 12 32.65 -18.36 -13.47
C ILE A 12 31.15 -18.14 -13.73
N LEU A 13 30.38 -19.22 -13.70
CA LEU A 13 28.92 -19.18 -13.64
C LEU A 13 28.50 -18.66 -12.26
N ILE A 14 28.23 -17.36 -12.18
CA ILE A 14 27.51 -16.76 -11.05
C ILE A 14 26.08 -17.27 -11.13
N GLY A 15 25.81 -18.38 -10.44
CA GLY A 15 24.47 -18.89 -10.24
C GLY A 15 23.62 -17.82 -9.55
N CYS A 16 22.55 -17.40 -10.20
CA CYS A 16 21.50 -16.61 -9.59
C CYS A 16 20.85 -17.49 -8.53
N SER A 17 21.22 -17.31 -7.27
CA SER A 17 20.59 -17.99 -6.13
C SER A 17 19.13 -17.54 -6.06
N SER A 18 18.24 -18.32 -6.68
CA SER A 18 16.82 -18.24 -6.41
C SER A 18 16.65 -18.65 -4.94
N SER A 19 16.45 -17.66 -4.08
CA SER A 19 16.11 -17.88 -2.68
C SER A 19 14.90 -18.81 -2.62
N ASN A 20 15.10 -19.99 -2.04
CA ASN A 20 14.02 -20.91 -1.69
C ASN A 20 13.18 -20.27 -0.57
N GLU A 21 12.35 -19.28 -0.90
CA GLU A 21 11.36 -18.79 0.05
C GLU A 21 10.33 -19.89 0.29
N THR A 22 10.33 -20.43 1.51
CA THR A 22 9.29 -21.37 1.93
C THR A 22 7.94 -20.65 1.88
N PHE A 23 7.02 -21.19 1.09
CA PHE A 23 5.68 -20.61 0.95
C PHE A 23 5.00 -20.58 2.32
N LYS A 24 4.74 -19.37 2.82
CA LYS A 24 4.00 -19.14 4.07
C LYS A 24 2.62 -18.60 3.73
N LYS A 25 1.58 -19.26 4.21
CA LYS A 25 0.19 -18.81 4.00
C LYS A 25 0.00 -17.43 4.62
N ASN A 26 -0.57 -16.51 3.85
CA ASN A 26 -0.82 -15.15 4.31
C ASN A 26 -1.99 -15.12 5.32
N PRO A 27 -1.82 -14.54 6.52
CA PRO A 27 -2.89 -14.42 7.51
C PRO A 27 -4.12 -13.65 6.99
N VAL A 28 -3.94 -12.67 6.11
CA VAL A 28 -5.08 -11.92 5.53
C VAL A 28 -6.00 -12.83 4.72
N ASP A 29 -5.43 -13.79 3.99
CA ASP A 29 -6.23 -14.76 3.23
C ASP A 29 -7.00 -15.68 4.16
N GLN A 30 -6.40 -16.05 5.29
CA GLN A 30 -7.08 -16.85 6.31
C GLN A 30 -8.26 -16.07 6.90
N PHE A 31 -8.08 -14.80 7.28
CA PHE A 31 -9.17 -13.97 7.78
C PHE A 31 -10.33 -13.82 6.79
N ILE A 32 -10.03 -13.67 5.50
CA ILE A 32 -11.06 -13.58 4.44
C ILE A 32 -11.86 -14.89 4.35
N ILE A 33 -11.20 -16.04 4.50
CA ILE A 33 -11.85 -17.36 4.47
C ILE A 33 -12.70 -17.57 5.73
N ASP A 34 -12.14 -17.27 6.90
CA ASP A 34 -12.80 -17.45 8.19
C ASP A 34 -14.04 -16.56 8.33
N MET A 35 -14.04 -15.39 7.69
CA MET A 35 -15.17 -14.44 7.63
C MET A 35 -15.93 -14.52 6.29
N SER A 36 -15.97 -15.69 5.65
CA SER A 36 -16.64 -15.86 4.36
C SER A 36 -18.15 -15.62 4.43
N ASP A 37 -18.77 -15.88 5.58
CA ASP A 37 -20.17 -15.64 5.93
C ASP A 37 -20.49 -14.16 6.23
N VAL A 38 -19.48 -13.36 6.58
CA VAL A 38 -19.64 -11.93 6.85
C VAL A 38 -19.68 -11.15 5.53
N ASN A 39 -20.71 -10.32 5.34
CA ASN A 39 -20.87 -9.54 4.10
C ASN A 39 -19.95 -8.32 4.01
N ASP A 40 -19.66 -7.69 5.15
CA ASP A 40 -18.86 -6.47 5.23
C ASP A 40 -17.78 -6.56 6.30
N PHE A 41 -16.53 -6.40 5.89
CA PHE A 41 -15.41 -6.28 6.82
C PHE A 41 -14.31 -5.38 6.26
N THR A 42 -13.46 -4.88 7.15
CA THR A 42 -12.23 -4.17 6.81
C THR A 42 -11.09 -4.71 7.65
N ILE A 43 -9.99 -5.09 7.00
CA ILE A 43 -8.76 -5.56 7.66
C ILE A 43 -7.72 -4.46 7.50
N LEU A 44 -7.30 -3.88 8.61
CA LEU A 44 -6.23 -2.89 8.67
C LEU A 44 -4.94 -3.52 9.12
N LEU A 45 -3.82 -3.10 8.52
CA LEU A 45 -2.50 -3.37 9.07
C LEU A 45 -2.27 -2.45 10.26
N GLN A 46 -2.38 -3.00 11.47
CA GLN A 46 -2.31 -2.22 12.71
C GLN A 46 -0.86 -1.98 13.13
N ASP A 47 0.00 -2.99 13.00
CA ASP A 47 1.42 -2.90 13.33
C ASP A 47 2.25 -3.94 12.55
N MET A 48 3.57 -3.76 12.53
CA MET A 48 4.52 -4.71 11.95
C MET A 48 5.82 -4.76 12.76
N ASP A 49 6.49 -5.91 12.72
CA ASP A 49 7.80 -6.08 13.34
C ASP A 49 8.74 -6.90 12.45
N ALA A 50 10.04 -6.65 12.58
CA ALA A 50 11.08 -7.37 11.87
C ALA A 50 12.25 -7.63 12.82
N GLU A 51 12.43 -8.90 13.18
CA GLU A 51 13.52 -9.38 14.00
C GLU A 51 14.60 -9.96 13.09
N GLU A 52 15.75 -9.28 13.02
CA GLU A 52 16.93 -9.80 12.33
C GLU A 52 17.68 -10.75 13.26
N HIS A 53 18.03 -11.94 12.76
CA HIS A 53 18.78 -12.93 13.53
C HIS A 53 20.14 -13.21 12.90
N LEU A 54 21.18 -13.34 13.73
CA LEU A 54 22.56 -13.56 13.25
C LEU A 54 22.80 -14.97 12.71
N PHE A 55 22.07 -15.96 13.21
CA PHE A 55 22.31 -17.38 12.94
C PHE A 55 21.05 -18.14 12.48
N THR A 56 19.91 -17.47 12.41
CA THR A 56 18.63 -18.05 11.97
C THR A 56 17.98 -17.14 10.92
N ALA A 57 16.94 -17.62 10.25
CA ALA A 57 16.18 -16.79 9.33
C ALA A 57 15.52 -15.61 10.07
N ASP A 58 15.47 -14.46 9.41
CA ASP A 58 14.76 -13.27 9.90
C ASP A 58 13.27 -13.58 10.10
N ILE A 59 12.68 -13.01 11.16
CA ILE A 59 11.27 -13.19 11.49
C ILE A 59 10.53 -11.88 11.22
N PHE A 60 9.56 -11.95 10.30
CA PHE A 60 8.69 -10.83 9.96
C PHE A 60 7.29 -11.08 10.52
N ARG A 61 6.72 -10.09 11.21
CA ARG A 61 5.41 -10.21 11.84
C ARG A 61 4.51 -9.04 11.50
N HIS A 62 3.22 -9.32 11.37
CA HIS A 62 2.18 -8.31 11.26
C HIS A 62 1.15 -8.48 12.37
N LYS A 63 0.55 -7.36 12.80
CA LYS A 63 -0.62 -7.30 13.65
C LYS A 63 -1.74 -6.59 12.90
N TYR A 64 -2.97 -7.08 13.03
CA TYR A 64 -4.10 -6.57 12.29
C TYR A 64 -5.20 -6.03 13.21
N LYS A 65 -6.01 -5.12 12.66
CA LYS A 65 -7.26 -4.68 13.25
C LYS A 65 -8.37 -5.00 12.25
N ILE A 66 -9.31 -5.84 12.68
CA ILE A 66 -10.44 -6.27 11.86
C ILE A 66 -11.65 -5.49 12.33
N ILE A 67 -12.35 -4.86 11.40
CA ILE A 67 -13.60 -4.13 11.63
C ILE A 67 -14.72 -4.86 10.92
N THR A 68 -15.79 -5.15 11.65
CA THR A 68 -17.01 -5.81 11.13
C THR A 68 -18.24 -5.05 11.61
N MET A 69 -19.39 -5.34 11.02
CA MET A 69 -20.67 -4.86 11.54
C MET A 69 -21.14 -5.79 12.67
N GLY A 70 -21.25 -5.25 13.88
CA GLY A 70 -21.82 -5.95 15.02
C GLY A 70 -23.36 -5.91 15.02
N ALA A 71 -23.94 -6.24 16.16
CA ALA A 71 -25.38 -6.09 16.40
C ALA A 71 -25.84 -4.65 16.11
N ASP A 72 -27.09 -4.51 15.68
CA ASP A 72 -27.75 -3.22 15.40
C ASP A 72 -27.05 -2.36 14.33
N SER A 73 -26.25 -2.98 13.45
CA SER A 73 -25.48 -2.28 12.42
C SER A 73 -24.48 -1.27 13.00
N ILE A 74 -23.89 -1.58 14.14
CA ILE A 74 -22.82 -0.79 14.75
C ILE A 74 -21.45 -1.42 14.43
N PRO A 75 -20.49 -0.68 13.84
CA PRO A 75 -19.16 -1.21 13.57
C PRO A 75 -18.41 -1.56 14.87
N VAL A 76 -17.85 -2.76 14.93
CA VAL A 76 -17.01 -3.25 16.03
C VAL A 76 -15.62 -3.58 15.51
N SER A 77 -14.60 -3.43 16.37
CA SER A 77 -13.23 -3.80 16.01
C SER A 77 -12.64 -4.86 16.93
N LYS A 78 -11.81 -5.72 16.35
CA LYS A 78 -11.02 -6.74 17.03
C LYS A 78 -9.57 -6.61 16.58
N GLU A 79 -8.65 -6.45 17.52
CA GLU A 79 -7.22 -6.59 17.23
C GLU A 79 -6.83 -8.06 17.26
N THR A 80 -5.91 -8.43 16.38
CA THR A 80 -5.37 -9.78 16.32
C THR A 80 -4.10 -9.90 17.15
N ASP A 81 -3.69 -11.14 17.43
CA ASP A 81 -2.31 -11.41 17.84
C ASP A 81 -1.32 -11.14 16.69
N TRP A 82 -0.03 -11.30 16.98
CA TRP A 82 1.02 -11.23 15.97
C TRP A 82 1.02 -12.48 15.10
N TYR A 83 1.07 -12.29 13.79
CA TYR A 83 1.20 -13.36 12.82
C TYR A 83 2.51 -13.20 12.10
N ASP A 84 3.30 -14.27 12.07
CA ASP A 84 4.46 -14.29 11.21
C ASP A 84 4.02 -14.31 9.74
N VAL A 85 4.73 -13.57 8.89
CA VAL A 85 4.46 -13.45 7.46
C VAL A 85 5.71 -13.77 6.64
N SER A 86 5.54 -14.00 5.33
CA SER A 86 6.71 -14.16 4.45
C SER A 86 7.45 -12.81 4.31
N PRO A 87 8.76 -12.83 4.03
CA PRO A 87 9.52 -11.61 3.74
C PRO A 87 8.91 -10.81 2.58
N SER A 88 8.47 -11.51 1.54
CA SER A 88 7.77 -10.93 0.39
C SER A 88 6.46 -10.22 0.77
N PHE A 89 5.66 -10.80 1.67
CA PHE A 89 4.41 -10.19 2.13
C PHE A 89 4.65 -9.00 3.05
N PHE A 90 5.66 -9.08 3.93
CA PHE A 90 6.11 -7.97 4.74
C PHE A 90 6.57 -6.79 3.88
N GLN A 91 7.40 -7.05 2.87
CA GLN A 91 7.88 -6.02 1.96
C GLN A 91 6.75 -5.37 1.17
N LEU A 92 5.79 -6.17 0.70
CA LEU A 92 4.63 -5.67 -0.03
C LEU A 92 3.83 -4.63 0.80
N HIS A 93 3.69 -4.86 2.09
CA HIS A 93 2.86 -4.04 2.99
C HIS A 93 3.65 -3.17 3.97
N SER A 94 4.97 -3.03 3.80
CA SER A 94 5.79 -2.25 4.74
C SER A 94 5.42 -0.76 4.75
N GLY A 95 4.82 -0.26 3.68
CA GLY A 95 4.27 1.09 3.55
C GLY A 95 2.83 1.27 4.04
N ASP A 96 2.17 0.21 4.50
CA ASP A 96 0.71 0.16 4.63
C ASP A 96 0.20 0.18 6.07
N ILE A 97 1.02 0.52 7.07
CA ILE A 97 0.51 0.64 8.45
C ILE A 97 -0.59 1.69 8.51
N GLY A 98 -1.66 1.36 9.24
CA GLY A 98 -2.86 2.18 9.37
C GLY A 98 -3.73 2.20 8.11
N MET A 99 -3.37 1.45 7.07
CA MET A 99 -4.17 1.28 5.85
C MET A 99 -5.02 0.02 5.93
N GLU A 100 -6.09 0.02 5.14
CA GLU A 100 -6.82 -1.19 4.79
C GLU A 100 -5.95 -1.99 3.81
N ILE A 101 -5.74 -3.27 4.09
CA ILE A 101 -5.03 -4.20 3.20
C ILE A 101 -5.99 -5.20 2.53
N ALA A 102 -7.17 -5.36 3.11
CA ALA A 102 -8.29 -6.06 2.51
C ALA A 102 -9.60 -5.53 3.07
N SER A 103 -10.64 -5.58 2.24
CA SER A 103 -12.00 -5.29 2.65
C SER A 103 -13.00 -6.14 1.87
N LYS A 104 -14.18 -6.32 2.44
CA LYS A 104 -15.34 -6.88 1.77
C LYS A 104 -16.47 -5.87 1.91
N VAL A 105 -17.09 -5.52 0.80
CA VAL A 105 -18.16 -4.54 0.75
C VAL A 105 -19.27 -5.13 -0.10
N ASN A 106 -20.47 -5.27 0.47
CA ASN A 106 -21.62 -5.90 -0.15
C ASN A 106 -21.27 -7.28 -0.75
N GLY A 107 -20.54 -8.11 0.01
CA GLY A 107 -20.14 -9.44 -0.43
C GLY A 107 -18.90 -9.49 -1.35
N LYS A 108 -18.45 -8.35 -1.88
CA LYS A 108 -17.31 -8.30 -2.81
C LYS A 108 -16.00 -8.04 -2.08
N VAL A 109 -15.09 -9.01 -2.14
CA VAL A 109 -13.74 -8.91 -1.56
C VAL A 109 -12.83 -8.06 -2.47
N SER A 110 -12.04 -7.19 -1.84
CA SER A 110 -10.94 -6.44 -2.43
C SER A 110 -9.70 -6.58 -1.55
N LYS A 111 -8.54 -6.81 -2.16
CA LYS A 111 -7.22 -6.78 -1.48
C LYS A 111 -6.41 -5.55 -1.87
N GLN A 112 -7.09 -4.54 -2.43
CA GLN A 112 -6.45 -3.29 -2.79
C GLN A 112 -6.22 -2.45 -1.54
N VAL A 113 -5.02 -1.88 -1.40
CA VAL A 113 -4.69 -1.07 -0.24
C VAL A 113 -5.37 0.29 -0.35
N SER A 114 -6.10 0.67 0.69
CA SER A 114 -6.85 1.93 0.77
C SER A 114 -6.70 2.62 2.12
N PRO A 115 -6.90 3.95 2.18
CA PRO A 115 -6.96 4.64 3.46
C PRO A 115 -8.06 4.06 4.36
N PRO A 116 -7.89 4.16 5.68
CA PRO A 116 -8.83 3.58 6.63
C PRO A 116 -10.23 4.20 6.49
N GLY A 117 -11.24 3.33 6.29
CA GLY A 117 -12.65 3.65 6.09
C GLY A 117 -13.06 3.94 4.64
N TYR A 118 -12.13 4.03 3.69
CA TYR A 118 -12.44 4.51 2.34
C TYR A 118 -13.16 3.50 1.46
N SER A 119 -12.95 2.20 1.66
CA SER A 119 -13.51 1.19 0.76
C SER A 119 -15.02 0.98 0.92
N GLY A 120 -15.53 0.95 2.16
CA GLY A 120 -16.93 0.64 2.43
C GLY A 120 -17.75 1.77 3.06
N TYR A 121 -17.11 2.71 3.74
CA TYR A 121 -17.80 3.60 4.69
C TYR A 121 -17.82 5.06 4.26
N VAL A 122 -16.67 5.62 3.88
CA VAL A 122 -16.58 7.00 3.39
C VAL A 122 -17.22 7.09 2.02
N GLY A 123 -18.09 8.07 1.81
CA GLY A 123 -18.79 8.26 0.55
C GLY A 123 -20.04 7.37 0.38
N ASN A 124 -20.36 6.52 1.37
CA ASN A 124 -21.58 5.72 1.40
C ASN A 124 -22.65 6.44 2.25
N SER A 125 -23.78 6.80 1.60
CA SER A 125 -24.87 7.56 2.21
C SER A 125 -25.56 6.87 3.38
N GLN A 126 -25.35 5.55 3.57
CA GLN A 126 -25.82 4.86 4.76
C GLN A 126 -25.14 5.37 6.04
N TYR A 127 -23.87 5.78 5.95
CA TYR A 127 -23.03 6.09 7.11
C TYR A 127 -22.80 7.58 7.34
N GLY A 128 -23.07 8.42 6.35
CA GLY A 128 -22.78 9.83 6.43
C GLY A 128 -23.08 10.59 5.14
N GLU A 129 -22.61 11.83 5.08
CA GLU A 129 -22.80 12.71 3.94
C GLU A 129 -21.60 13.66 3.74
N TRP A 130 -21.52 14.25 2.54
CA TRP A 130 -20.54 15.29 2.25
C TRP A 130 -21.11 16.65 2.69
N LYS A 131 -20.49 17.27 3.70
CA LYS A 131 -20.81 18.64 4.13
C LYS A 131 -19.87 19.62 3.46
N THR A 132 -20.41 20.72 2.94
CA THR A 132 -19.63 21.82 2.38
C THR A 132 -19.51 22.91 3.42
N ASN A 133 -18.28 23.31 3.74
CA ASN A 133 -18.05 24.46 4.59
C ASN A 133 -18.36 25.74 3.78
N PRO A 134 -19.33 26.56 4.21
CA PRO A 134 -19.74 27.76 3.47
C PRO A 134 -18.63 28.81 3.37
N ASN A 135 -17.69 28.85 4.32
CA ASN A 135 -16.63 29.86 4.37
C ASN A 135 -15.45 29.51 3.47
N THR A 136 -15.15 28.22 3.30
CA THR A 136 -13.99 27.75 2.51
C THR A 136 -14.39 27.11 1.18
N GLY A 137 -15.67 26.80 0.98
CA GLY A 137 -16.18 26.06 -0.18
C GLY A 137 -15.72 24.60 -0.23
N THR A 138 -14.98 24.11 0.78
CA THR A 138 -14.44 22.75 0.79
C THR A 138 -15.46 21.75 1.32
N SER A 139 -15.66 20.64 0.61
CA SER A 139 -16.51 19.54 1.05
C SER A 139 -15.72 18.48 1.83
N PHE A 140 -16.22 18.08 3.00
CA PHE A 140 -15.64 17.02 3.83
C PHE A 140 -16.69 15.98 4.21
N TRP A 141 -16.24 14.76 4.52
CA TRP A 141 -17.09 13.66 4.94
C TRP A 141 -17.47 13.80 6.42
N GLU A 142 -18.76 13.70 6.70
CA GLU A 142 -19.31 13.67 8.04
C GLU A 142 -20.10 12.38 8.24
N PHE A 143 -19.72 11.60 9.25
CA PHE A 143 -20.50 10.43 9.66
C PHE A 143 -21.73 10.89 10.44
N TYR A 144 -22.86 10.21 10.24
CA TYR A 144 -24.04 10.42 11.09
C TYR A 144 -23.72 10.12 12.55
N GLY A 145 -24.43 10.74 13.49
CA GLY A 145 -24.14 10.62 14.93
C GLY A 145 -23.99 9.17 15.42
N ARG A 146 -24.89 8.27 14.97
CA ARG A 146 -24.83 6.83 15.29
C ARG A 146 -23.55 6.12 14.82
N TYR A 147 -22.84 6.73 13.88
CA TYR A 147 -21.60 6.25 13.26
C TYR A 147 -20.38 7.10 13.60
N ALA A 148 -20.52 8.10 14.49
CA ALA A 148 -19.41 8.99 14.85
C ALA A 148 -18.18 8.22 15.38
N MET A 149 -18.41 7.07 16.05
CA MET A 149 -17.34 6.19 16.56
C MET A 149 -16.38 5.67 15.48
N MET A 150 -16.82 5.62 14.21
CA MET A 150 -15.99 5.18 13.09
C MET A 150 -14.75 6.06 12.94
N ARG A 151 -14.84 7.34 13.31
CA ARG A 151 -13.67 8.23 13.36
C ARG A 151 -12.57 7.71 14.28
N SER A 152 -12.95 7.12 15.41
CA SER A 152 -12.03 6.50 16.36
C SER A 152 -11.51 5.17 15.82
N LEU A 153 -12.42 4.29 15.36
CA LEU A 153 -12.06 2.96 14.85
C LEU A 153 -11.02 3.01 13.72
N PHE A 154 -11.16 3.98 12.82
CA PHE A 154 -10.27 4.20 11.68
C PHE A 154 -9.12 5.17 11.98
N ASN A 155 -8.92 5.59 13.22
CA ASN A 155 -7.89 6.55 13.61
C ASN A 155 -7.97 7.88 12.82
N MET A 156 -9.15 8.25 12.31
CA MET A 156 -9.34 9.41 11.44
C MET A 156 -9.02 10.73 12.13
N ALA A 157 -9.16 10.79 13.46
CA ALA A 157 -8.78 11.96 14.26
C ALA A 157 -7.32 12.37 14.04
N TYR A 158 -6.43 11.41 13.77
CA TYR A 158 -5.00 11.67 13.55
C TYR A 158 -4.67 12.12 12.12
N TYR A 159 -5.56 11.85 11.17
CA TYR A 159 -5.41 12.20 9.75
C TYR A 159 -6.15 13.48 9.35
N GLY A 160 -7.03 13.99 10.20
CA GLY A 160 -7.86 15.17 9.94
C GLY A 160 -9.07 14.90 9.03
N PRO A 161 -9.84 15.95 8.66
CA PRO A 161 -11.06 15.80 7.88
C PRO A 161 -10.85 15.16 6.51
N ILE A 162 -11.71 14.22 6.13
CA ILE A 162 -11.65 13.58 4.82
C ILE A 162 -12.31 14.49 3.80
N TYR A 163 -11.54 15.05 2.87
CA TYR A 163 -12.07 15.93 1.85
C TYR A 163 -12.58 15.17 0.63
N ARG A 164 -13.62 15.70 -0.01
CA ARG A 164 -14.24 15.10 -1.20
C ARG A 164 -13.27 15.01 -2.37
N SER A 165 -12.36 15.96 -2.51
CA SER A 165 -11.27 15.92 -3.50
C SER A 165 -10.35 14.73 -3.28
N SER A 166 -9.86 14.55 -2.05
CA SER A 166 -9.01 13.40 -1.68
C SER A 166 -9.72 12.07 -1.90
N TYR A 167 -11.02 11.99 -1.59
CA TYR A 167 -11.81 10.78 -1.86
C TYR A 167 -12.00 10.52 -3.36
N THR A 168 -12.18 11.58 -4.16
CA THR A 168 -12.27 11.45 -5.63
C THR A 168 -10.96 10.95 -6.22
N ASP A 169 -9.82 11.45 -5.74
CA ASP A 169 -8.51 10.96 -6.16
C ASP A 169 -8.31 9.50 -5.76
N TYR A 170 -8.66 9.13 -4.52
CA TYR A 170 -8.69 7.73 -4.12
C TYR A 170 -9.48 6.86 -5.11
N ARG A 171 -10.70 7.27 -5.47
CA ARG A 171 -11.54 6.49 -6.39
C ARG A 171 -10.88 6.30 -7.75
N ARG A 172 -10.22 7.33 -8.28
CA ARG A 172 -9.45 7.27 -9.56
C ARG A 172 -8.25 6.31 -9.47
N TYR A 173 -7.52 6.35 -8.34
CA TYR A 173 -6.41 5.44 -8.10
C TYR A 173 -6.91 4.01 -7.95
N SER A 174 -7.98 3.82 -7.17
CA SER A 174 -8.59 2.52 -6.94
C SER A 174 -9.05 1.88 -8.26
N SER A 175 -9.76 2.62 -9.11
CA SER A 175 -10.22 2.13 -10.42
C SER A 175 -9.09 1.78 -11.39
N SER A 176 -7.89 2.35 -11.21
CA SER A 176 -6.71 2.03 -12.00
C SER A 176 -5.81 0.96 -11.35
N GLY A 177 -6.27 0.32 -10.26
CA GLY A 177 -5.52 -0.71 -9.55
C GLY A 177 -4.33 -0.15 -8.74
N ARG A 178 -4.33 1.15 -8.44
CA ARG A 178 -3.24 1.81 -7.70
C ARG A 178 -3.66 2.08 -6.25
N ASN A 179 -2.75 1.83 -5.33
CA ASN A 179 -2.93 2.18 -3.92
C ASN A 179 -2.89 3.71 -3.76
N TYR A 180 -3.68 4.24 -2.83
CA TYR A 180 -3.76 5.68 -2.58
C TYR A 180 -3.34 6.00 -1.14
N TYR A 181 -2.23 6.72 -0.99
CA TYR A 181 -1.70 7.17 0.30
C TYR A 181 -2.01 8.64 0.60
N GLY A 182 -2.58 9.38 -0.37
CA GLY A 182 -2.84 10.82 -0.26
C GLY A 182 -1.58 11.66 0.01
N GLY A 183 -1.80 12.96 0.24
CA GLY A 183 -0.71 13.90 0.53
C GLY A 183 0.14 14.27 -0.69
N SER A 184 1.29 14.89 -0.43
CA SER A 184 2.24 15.33 -1.45
C SER A 184 3.40 14.34 -1.57
N SER A 185 4.16 14.41 -2.65
CA SER A 185 5.38 13.58 -2.83
C SER A 185 6.29 13.70 -1.60
N GLY A 186 6.65 12.56 -1.00
CA GLY A 186 7.50 12.49 0.20
C GLY A 186 6.80 12.72 1.54
N SER A 187 5.53 13.12 1.56
CA SER A 187 4.73 13.30 2.78
C SER A 187 3.34 12.70 2.59
N PRO A 188 3.24 11.35 2.61
CA PRO A 188 1.96 10.69 2.42
C PRO A 188 1.04 10.98 3.60
N ARG A 189 -0.24 11.16 3.29
CA ARG A 189 -1.26 11.43 4.32
C ARG A 189 -1.60 10.19 5.13
N TYR A 190 -1.54 9.03 4.51
CA TYR A 190 -1.85 7.72 5.08
C TYR A 190 -0.69 6.75 4.85
N GLY A 191 -0.69 5.61 5.55
CA GLY A 191 0.39 4.62 5.47
C GLY A 191 1.52 4.87 6.45
N THR A 192 2.48 3.96 6.47
CA THR A 192 3.57 3.84 7.45
C THR A 192 4.33 5.13 7.71
N TYR A 193 4.54 5.93 6.65
CA TYR A 193 5.34 7.15 6.71
C TYR A 193 4.53 8.39 7.09
N SER A 194 3.22 8.27 7.22
CA SER A 194 2.33 9.39 7.54
C SER A 194 2.49 9.88 8.98
N SER A 195 2.22 11.17 9.18
CA SER A 195 2.15 11.75 10.52
C SER A 195 0.99 11.18 11.35
N GLY A 196 -0.08 10.72 10.70
CA GLY A 196 -1.21 10.10 11.38
C GLY A 196 -0.84 8.77 12.03
N VAL A 197 -0.10 7.89 11.33
CA VAL A 197 0.41 6.63 11.91
C VAL A 197 1.36 6.89 13.06
N LYS A 198 2.27 7.87 12.94
CA LYS A 198 3.19 8.22 14.03
C LYS A 198 2.47 8.61 15.32
N LYS A 199 1.28 9.21 15.21
CA LYS A 199 0.46 9.63 16.36
C LYS A 199 -0.47 8.52 16.87
N SER A 200 -1.05 7.73 15.97
CA SER A 200 -2.00 6.67 16.34
C SER A 200 -1.31 5.39 16.82
N ASN A 201 -0.05 5.17 16.43
CA ASN A 201 0.76 4.02 16.84
C ASN A 201 2.14 4.49 17.37
N PRO A 202 2.22 4.96 18.63
CA PRO A 202 3.46 5.45 19.21
C PRO A 202 4.49 4.34 19.45
N THR A 203 4.07 3.08 19.67
CA THR A 203 4.99 1.96 19.86
C THR A 203 5.75 1.66 18.57
N PHE A 204 5.06 1.61 17.42
CA PHE A 204 5.69 1.52 16.11
C PHE A 204 6.60 2.71 15.84
N ALA A 205 6.13 3.95 16.09
CA ALA A 205 6.92 5.16 15.87
C ALA A 205 8.22 5.15 16.69
N ASN A 206 8.17 4.62 17.92
CA ASN A 206 9.33 4.44 18.78
C ASN A 206 10.29 3.36 18.24
N ARG A 207 9.80 2.22 17.72
CA ARG A 207 10.66 1.21 17.09
C ARG A 207 11.34 1.76 15.84
N MET A 208 10.59 2.46 14.99
CA MET A 208 11.08 3.10 13.78
C MET A 208 12.14 4.18 14.05
N SER A 209 12.10 4.86 15.21
CA SER A 209 13.09 5.87 15.57
C SER A 209 14.33 5.30 16.27
N LYS A 210 14.16 4.29 17.14
CA LYS A 210 15.24 3.75 17.98
C LYS A 210 16.04 2.63 17.33
N SER A 211 15.41 1.81 16.46
CA SER A 211 16.05 0.66 15.84
C SER A 211 16.42 0.95 14.39
N SER A 212 17.72 1.05 14.11
CA SER A 212 18.24 1.25 12.75
C SER A 212 17.98 0.03 11.87
N SER A 213 18.15 -1.20 12.40
CA SER A 213 17.87 -2.45 11.68
C SER A 213 16.40 -2.57 11.29
N PHE A 214 15.48 -2.34 12.24
CA PHE A 214 14.04 -2.36 11.97
C PHE A 214 13.65 -1.32 10.90
N ARG A 215 14.12 -0.08 11.06
CA ARG A 215 13.88 0.98 10.08
C ARG A 215 14.43 0.60 8.69
N ASN A 216 15.60 0.00 8.63
CA ASN A 216 16.17 -0.47 7.37
C ASN A 216 15.29 -1.56 6.75
N SER A 217 14.81 -2.52 7.53
CA SER A 217 13.91 -3.57 7.06
C SER A 217 12.57 -3.04 6.53
N VAL A 218 11.99 -2.03 7.18
CA VAL A 218 10.77 -1.37 6.67
C VAL A 218 11.06 -0.56 5.39
N ASN A 219 12.20 0.14 5.33
CA ASN A 219 12.57 1.01 4.20
C ASN A 219 13.12 0.27 2.98
N LYS A 220 13.70 -0.92 3.14
CA LYS A 220 14.21 -1.77 2.05
C LYS A 220 13.15 -1.99 0.95
N SER A 221 11.86 -1.88 1.29
CA SER A 221 10.74 -2.17 0.40
C SER A 221 10.21 -0.96 -0.40
N VAL A 222 10.47 0.29 0.02
CA VAL A 222 9.91 1.49 -0.66
C VAL A 222 10.54 1.74 -2.02
N SER A 223 11.76 1.25 -2.25
CA SER A 223 12.46 1.37 -3.53
C SER A 223 11.99 0.37 -4.60
N ARG A 224 11.12 -0.60 -4.24
CA ARG A 224 10.60 -1.61 -5.17
C ARG A 224 9.08 -1.49 -5.24
N SER A 225 8.58 -0.46 -5.93
CA SER A 225 7.16 -0.25 -6.20
C SER A 225 6.42 -1.57 -6.49
N PRO A 226 5.51 -2.04 -5.62
CA PRO A 226 4.72 -3.24 -5.87
C PRO A 226 3.56 -2.89 -6.81
N ALA A 227 3.85 -2.25 -7.94
CA ALA A 227 2.87 -1.90 -8.96
C ALA A 227 2.29 -3.14 -9.68
N LYS A 228 2.62 -4.36 -9.23
CA LYS A 228 2.20 -5.63 -9.84
C LYS A 228 1.33 -6.53 -8.96
N TYR A 229 1.16 -6.23 -7.67
CA TYR A 229 0.43 -7.14 -6.77
C TYR A 229 -1.00 -6.70 -6.43
N ALA A 230 -1.40 -5.47 -6.79
CA ALA A 230 -2.74 -4.94 -6.53
C ALA A 230 -3.81 -5.34 -7.57
N ALA A 231 -3.43 -6.05 -8.64
CA ALA A 231 -4.37 -6.59 -9.62
C ALA A 231 -4.38 -8.11 -9.54
N GLY A 232 -5.53 -8.68 -9.16
CA GLY A 232 -5.77 -10.11 -9.29
C GLY A 232 -5.38 -10.61 -10.69
N SER A 233 -4.72 -11.76 -10.72
CA SER A 233 -4.09 -12.45 -11.85
C SER A 233 -4.78 -12.28 -13.22
N ARG A 234 -4.06 -11.73 -14.20
CA ARG A 234 -4.10 -12.16 -15.61
C ARG A 234 -2.70 -12.06 -16.22
N SER A 235 -2.05 -13.20 -16.40
CA SER A 235 -0.91 -13.34 -17.31
C SER A 235 -1.39 -12.98 -18.72
N THR A 236 -1.29 -11.71 -19.07
CA THR A 236 -1.41 -11.27 -20.46
C THR A 236 0.02 -11.25 -20.98
N SER A 237 0.34 -12.21 -21.85
CA SER A 237 1.61 -12.26 -22.57
C SER A 237 1.71 -11.03 -23.46
N THR A 238 2.25 -9.93 -22.93
CA THR A 238 2.59 -8.78 -23.77
C THR A 238 3.85 -9.12 -24.53
N THR A 239 3.67 -9.54 -25.78
CA THR A 239 4.71 -9.67 -26.79
C THR A 239 5.57 -8.41 -26.79
N LYS A 240 6.86 -8.56 -26.48
CA LYS A 240 7.83 -7.48 -26.58
C LYS A 240 7.98 -7.11 -28.07
N SER A 241 7.34 -6.04 -28.52
CA SER A 241 7.71 -5.43 -29.79
C SER A 241 9.05 -4.72 -29.61
N THR A 242 10.11 -5.32 -30.13
CA THR A 242 11.42 -4.71 -30.37
C THR A 242 11.25 -3.49 -31.26
N ASN A 243 11.40 -2.29 -30.71
CA ASN A 243 11.49 -1.08 -31.53
C ASN A 243 12.96 -0.78 -31.84
N SER A 244 13.27 -0.91 -33.13
CA SER A 244 14.57 -0.69 -33.74
C SER A 244 14.97 0.77 -33.74
N ARG A 245 16.28 0.96 -33.60
CA ARG A 245 17.07 2.17 -33.79
C ARG A 245 16.65 2.94 -35.05
N TYR A 246 16.49 4.25 -34.94
CA TYR A 246 16.94 5.17 -35.97
C TYR A 246 17.61 6.39 -35.33
N SER A 247 18.89 6.50 -35.61
CA SER A 247 19.70 7.71 -35.48
C SER A 247 19.41 8.56 -36.71
N SER A 248 19.08 9.84 -36.52
CA SER A 248 19.28 10.86 -37.56
C SER A 248 19.39 12.21 -36.88
N GLY A 249 20.63 12.68 -36.72
CA GLY A 249 20.89 14.08 -36.49
C GLY A 249 20.77 14.87 -37.79
N SER A 250 20.22 16.07 -37.71
CA SER A 250 20.63 17.21 -38.55
C SER A 250 20.02 18.49 -38.00
N SER A 251 20.92 19.43 -37.73
CA SER A 251 20.69 20.84 -37.44
C SER A 251 20.06 21.57 -38.62
N SER A 252 19.13 22.49 -38.34
CA SER A 252 19.13 23.82 -38.93
C SER A 252 18.09 24.71 -38.24
N ARG A 253 18.60 25.67 -37.46
CA ARG A 253 17.86 26.87 -37.03
C ARG A 253 17.78 27.81 -38.24
N SER A 254 16.57 28.17 -38.65
CA SER A 254 16.32 29.31 -39.53
C SER A 254 15.27 30.22 -38.90
N ARG A 255 15.64 31.50 -38.77
CA ARG A 255 14.82 32.62 -38.29
C ARG A 255 14.06 33.22 -39.47
N SER A 256 12.79 33.56 -39.29
CA SER A 256 12.01 34.56 -40.07
C SER A 256 10.61 34.64 -39.44
N SER A 257 10.36 35.65 -38.59
CA SER A 257 9.58 36.87 -38.90
C SER A 257 8.15 36.62 -39.40
N SER A 258 7.16 36.85 -38.55
CA SER A 258 5.81 37.21 -39.00
C SER A 258 5.25 38.34 -38.14
N ARG A 259 4.92 39.43 -38.84
CA ARG A 259 4.12 40.57 -38.41
C ARG A 259 2.64 40.15 -38.35
N GLY A 260 1.95 40.65 -37.33
CA GLY A 260 0.49 40.67 -37.22
C GLY A 260 0.18 40.97 -35.76
N GLY A 261 -0.34 42.12 -35.35
CA GLY A 261 -1.28 42.99 -36.00
C GLY A 261 -2.36 43.24 -34.95
N LYS A 262 -2.25 44.38 -34.26
CA LYS A 262 -3.31 45.17 -33.63
C LYS A 262 -2.70 46.54 -33.32
#